data_AF-A0A1Y1LI21-F1
#
_entry.id   AF-A0A1Y1LI21-F1
#
_cell.length_a   1.000
_cell.length_b   1.000
_cell.length_c   1.000
_cell.angle_alpha   90.00
_cell.angle_beta   90.00
_cell.angle_gamma   90.00
#
_symmetry.space_group_name_H-M   'P 1'
#
loop_
_entity.id
_entity.type
_entity.pdbx_description
1 polymer ?
#
loop_
_entity_poly.entity_id
_entity_poly.type
_entity_poly.pdbx_seq_one_letter_code
_entity_poly.pdbx_strand_id
1 'polypeptide(L)'
;FVQSKIYRTVYIQATMLPCERKIENEELSELVKRTLTSPVIDEYLLFGPESTCLPSYYGSGADAVGNFQIRNGDVIVASFPKSGTTWLQEMVWLLKNHLDYDAAQVEIYKRFAKLELPGIGDPNQPSRDNSVEELNRLSGPRLIKTHLPYSLLPRRTRDGSEIPKVGRSNAVVPLVSVCTRLFIS
;
A
#
# COMPACT_ATOMS: atom_id res chain seq x y z
N PHE A 1 -27.05 9.34 21.29
CA PHE A 1 -25.97 9.89 22.15
C PHE A 1 -25.02 8.80 22.68
N VAL A 2 -25.54 7.65 23.13
CA VAL A 2 -24.71 6.53 23.60
C VAL A 2 -24.06 5.76 22.43
N GLN A 3 -24.82 5.46 21.36
CA GLN A 3 -24.26 4.86 20.14
C GLN A 3 -23.16 5.71 19.50
N SER A 4 -23.37 7.03 19.36
CA SER A 4 -22.36 7.91 18.76
C SER A 4 -21.07 8.01 19.58
N LYS A 5 -21.14 7.88 20.92
CA LYS A 5 -19.94 7.77 21.77
C LYS A 5 -19.27 6.41 21.63
N ILE A 6 -20.02 5.31 21.56
CA ILE A 6 -19.45 3.97 21.35
C ILE A 6 -18.76 3.88 19.99
N TYR A 7 -19.40 4.35 18.91
CA TYR A 7 -18.78 4.41 17.58
C TYR A 7 -17.52 5.26 17.60
N ARG A 8 -17.53 6.42 18.28
CA ARG A 8 -16.34 7.29 18.38
C ARG A 8 -15.23 6.65 19.21
N THR A 9 -15.53 5.96 20.31
CA THR A 9 -14.52 5.28 21.15
C THR A 9 -13.94 4.04 20.46
N VAL A 10 -14.76 3.26 19.75
CA VAL A 10 -14.30 2.12 18.94
C VAL A 10 -13.48 2.60 17.74
N TYR A 11 -13.86 3.70 17.09
CA TYR A 11 -13.04 4.34 16.05
C TYR A 11 -11.75 4.96 16.58
N ILE A 12 -11.76 5.52 17.79
CA ILE A 12 -10.56 6.07 18.44
C ILE A 12 -9.61 4.92 18.87
N GLN A 13 -10.11 3.77 19.31
CA GLN A 13 -9.25 2.59 19.49
C GLN A 13 -8.77 2.01 18.15
N ALA A 14 -9.58 2.04 17.09
CA ALA A 14 -9.19 1.60 15.74
C ALA A 14 -8.21 2.57 15.03
N THR A 15 -7.93 3.73 15.61
CA THR A 15 -6.87 4.66 15.15
C THR A 15 -5.53 4.42 15.84
N MET A 16 -5.46 3.53 16.84
CA MET A 16 -4.23 3.17 17.56
C MET A 16 -3.40 2.17 16.76
N LEU A 17 -2.46 2.68 15.94
CA LEU A 17 -1.40 1.94 15.24
C LEU A 17 -1.93 0.78 14.35
N PRO A 18 -1.18 0.22 13.40
CA PRO A 18 -1.55 -1.11 12.95
C PRO A 18 -1.29 -2.03 14.15
N CYS A 19 -2.36 -2.50 14.80
CA CYS A 19 -2.28 -3.45 15.92
C CYS A 19 -1.34 -4.60 15.53
N GLU A 20 -0.10 -4.54 16.05
CA GLU A 20 0.92 -5.54 15.83
C GLU A 20 0.66 -6.70 16.77
N ARG A 21 0.65 -7.91 16.22
CA ARG A 21 0.37 -9.13 16.97
C ARG A 21 1.32 -10.22 16.54
N LYS A 22 1.71 -11.06 17.49
CA LYS A 22 2.47 -12.27 17.18
C LYS A 22 1.57 -13.32 16.54
N ILE A 23 2.17 -14.22 15.79
CA ILE A 23 1.50 -15.40 15.26
C ILE A 23 1.33 -16.38 16.44
N GLU A 24 0.10 -16.53 16.94
CA GLU A 24 -0.19 -17.39 18.09
C GLU A 24 -0.15 -18.89 17.75
N ASN A 25 -0.44 -19.25 16.50
CA ASN A 25 -0.38 -20.62 16.04
C ASN A 25 1.08 -21.06 15.87
N GLU A 26 1.51 -22.04 16.68
CA GLU A 26 2.89 -22.51 16.74
C GLU A 26 3.38 -23.12 15.42
N GLU A 27 2.55 -23.98 14.80
CA GLU A 27 2.84 -24.61 13.50
C GLU A 27 3.03 -23.56 12.38
N LEU A 28 2.14 -22.56 12.34
CA LEU A 28 2.21 -21.47 11.36
C LEU A 28 3.43 -20.58 11.61
N SER A 29 3.73 -20.28 12.88
CA SER A 29 4.92 -19.52 13.27
C SER A 29 6.20 -20.24 12.83
N GLU A 30 6.28 -21.55 13.03
CA GLU A 30 7.42 -22.36 12.61
C GLU A 30 7.54 -22.43 11.08
N LEU A 31 6.43 -22.59 10.37
CA LEU A 31 6.40 -22.57 8.91
C LEU A 31 6.88 -21.22 8.35
N VAL A 32 6.41 -20.12 8.92
CA VAL A 32 6.82 -18.75 8.54
C VAL A 32 8.31 -18.56 8.78
N LYS A 33 8.82 -18.97 9.96
CA LYS A 33 10.25 -18.92 10.25
C LYS A 33 11.06 -19.70 9.23
N ARG A 34 10.68 -20.93 8.92
CA ARG A 34 11.41 -21.78 7.96
C ARG A 34 11.37 -21.25 6.52
N THR A 35 10.26 -20.64 6.11
CA THR A 35 10.00 -20.36 4.68
C THR A 35 10.29 -18.92 4.29
N LEU A 36 10.03 -17.96 5.19
CA LEU A 36 10.04 -16.53 4.88
C LEU A 36 11.22 -15.78 5.46
N THR A 37 11.88 -16.31 6.50
CA THR A 37 13.05 -15.64 7.08
C THR A 37 14.24 -15.64 6.13
N SER A 38 15.03 -14.58 6.21
CA SER A 38 16.25 -14.39 5.45
C SER A 38 17.26 -13.65 6.32
N PRO A 39 18.54 -13.50 5.91
CA PRO A 39 19.51 -12.71 6.66
C PRO A 39 19.09 -11.26 6.93
N VAL A 40 18.11 -10.74 6.17
CA VAL A 40 17.58 -9.38 6.28
C VAL A 40 16.25 -9.33 7.06
N ILE A 41 15.47 -10.42 7.04
CA ILE A 41 14.15 -10.49 7.66
C ILE A 41 14.15 -11.65 8.66
N ASP A 42 14.23 -11.32 9.93
CA ASP A 42 14.36 -12.26 11.04
C ASP A 42 13.02 -12.67 11.66
N GLU A 43 12.04 -11.76 11.66
CA GLU A 43 10.74 -11.98 12.26
C GLU A 43 9.60 -11.39 11.41
N TYR A 44 8.43 -12.02 11.47
CA TYR A 44 7.19 -11.56 10.87
C TYR A 44 6.12 -11.37 11.95
N LEU A 45 5.34 -10.31 11.83
CA LEU A 45 4.23 -9.97 12.71
C LEU A 45 2.94 -9.79 11.90
N LEU A 46 1.80 -9.86 12.59
CA LEU A 46 0.48 -9.64 12.03
C LEU A 46 0.04 -8.20 12.28
N PHE A 47 -0.32 -7.50 11.22
CA PHE A 47 -0.71 -6.10 11.27
C PHE A 47 -2.17 -5.89 10.84
N GLY A 48 -2.86 -5.00 11.56
CA GLY A 48 -4.22 -4.59 11.22
C GLY A 48 -5.30 -5.65 11.53
N PRO A 49 -6.57 -5.33 11.24
CA PRO A 49 -7.71 -6.20 11.55
C PRO A 49 -7.72 -7.49 10.72
N GLU A 50 -7.16 -7.45 9.51
CA GLU A 50 -7.05 -8.60 8.60
C GLU A 50 -5.86 -9.50 8.96
N SER A 51 -5.08 -9.18 10.00
CA SER A 51 -3.90 -9.95 10.44
C SER A 51 -2.91 -10.16 9.29
N THR A 52 -2.53 -9.09 8.60
CA THR A 52 -1.61 -9.18 7.46
C THR A 52 -0.20 -9.47 7.94
N CYS A 53 0.38 -10.57 7.44
CA CYS A 53 1.75 -10.98 7.77
C CYS A 53 2.77 -10.11 7.03
N LEU A 54 3.56 -9.33 7.78
CA LEU A 54 4.62 -8.45 7.26
C LEU A 54 5.89 -8.59 8.13
N PRO A 55 7.06 -8.20 7.63
CA PRO A 55 8.28 -8.14 8.44
C PRO A 55 8.05 -7.35 9.74
N SER A 56 8.67 -7.78 10.84
CA SER A 56 8.53 -7.15 12.17
C SER A 56 8.84 -5.66 12.15
N TYR A 57 9.86 -5.27 11.37
CA TYR A 57 10.27 -3.88 11.22
C TYR A 57 9.29 -3.01 10.42
N TYR A 58 8.20 -3.55 9.86
CA TYR A 58 7.14 -2.73 9.25
C TYR A 58 6.56 -1.70 10.21
N GLY A 59 6.56 -1.99 11.51
CA GLY A 59 6.15 -1.05 12.55
C GLY A 59 6.85 0.32 12.46
N SER A 60 8.14 0.37 12.07
CA SER A 60 8.87 1.65 11.98
C SER A 60 8.38 2.54 10.83
N GLY A 61 7.91 1.94 9.73
CA GLY A 61 7.38 2.66 8.56
C GLY A 61 5.87 2.84 8.55
N ALA A 62 5.15 2.15 9.43
CA ALA A 62 3.70 2.11 9.49
C ALA A 62 3.05 3.50 9.62
N ASP A 63 3.62 4.38 10.45
CA ASP A 63 3.09 5.72 10.64
C ASP A 63 3.33 6.63 9.43
N ALA A 64 4.47 6.49 8.75
CA ALA A 64 4.74 7.21 7.52
C ALA A 64 3.71 6.85 6.43
N VAL A 65 3.42 5.55 6.28
CA VAL A 65 2.37 5.05 5.38
C VAL A 65 0.98 5.51 5.83
N GLY A 66 0.66 5.35 7.12
CA GLY A 66 -0.65 5.65 7.67
C GLY A 66 -1.03 7.14 7.58
N ASN A 67 -0.04 8.02 7.70
CA ASN A 67 -0.21 9.47 7.67
C ASN A 67 0.03 10.09 6.29
N PHE A 68 0.41 9.28 5.29
CA PHE A 68 0.61 9.76 3.93
C PHE A 68 -0.66 10.42 3.37
N GLN A 69 -0.52 11.67 2.91
CA GLN A 69 -1.65 12.41 2.35
C GLN A 69 -1.79 12.10 0.87
N ILE A 70 -2.95 11.56 0.51
CA ILE A 70 -3.29 11.31 -0.89
C ILE A 70 -3.87 12.60 -1.47
N ARG A 71 -3.43 12.97 -2.67
CA ARG A 71 -3.83 14.21 -3.33
C ARG A 71 -4.88 13.92 -4.39
N ASN A 72 -5.70 14.92 -4.68
CA ASN A 72 -6.59 14.87 -5.83
C ASN A 72 -5.76 14.65 -7.11
N GLY A 73 -6.13 13.63 -7.88
CA GLY A 73 -5.43 13.23 -9.11
C GLY A 73 -4.42 12.10 -8.93
N ASP A 74 -4.04 11.75 -7.70
CA ASP A 74 -3.21 10.57 -7.46
C ASP A 74 -3.93 9.30 -7.95
N VAL A 75 -3.15 8.38 -8.51
CA VAL A 75 -3.62 7.07 -8.96
C VAL A 75 -2.87 6.02 -8.18
N ILE A 76 -3.62 5.12 -7.56
CA ILE A 76 -3.08 4.04 -6.74
C ILE A 76 -3.35 2.72 -7.46
N VAL A 77 -2.29 1.99 -7.74
CA VAL A 77 -2.32 0.62 -8.25
C VAL A 77 -2.09 -0.32 -7.07
N ALA A 78 -3.16 -0.97 -6.62
CA ALA A 78 -3.14 -1.87 -5.46
C ALA A 78 -3.48 -3.31 -5.87
N SER A 79 -2.65 -4.27 -5.47
CA SER A 79 -2.95 -5.70 -5.64
C SER A 79 -2.07 -6.59 -4.76
N PHE A 80 -2.35 -7.88 -4.73
CA PHE A 80 -1.43 -8.84 -4.09
C PHE A 80 -0.08 -8.93 -4.82
N PRO A 81 1.02 -9.24 -4.11
CA PRO A 81 2.31 -9.49 -4.74
C PRO A 81 2.21 -10.53 -5.86
N LYS A 82 2.93 -10.30 -6.96
CA LYS A 82 3.01 -11.20 -8.13
C LYS A 82 1.71 -11.43 -8.90
N SER A 83 0.64 -10.67 -8.67
CA SER A 83 -0.64 -10.79 -9.40
C SER A 83 -0.74 -9.93 -10.68
N GLY A 84 0.38 -9.64 -11.35
CA GLY A 84 0.37 -8.83 -12.60
C GLY A 84 0.45 -7.31 -12.44
N THR A 85 0.85 -6.78 -11.27
CA THR A 85 0.99 -5.31 -11.07
C THR A 85 1.86 -4.61 -12.09
N THR A 86 2.90 -5.24 -12.63
CA THR A 86 3.80 -4.62 -13.61
C THR A 86 3.04 -4.24 -14.87
N TRP A 87 2.28 -5.16 -15.45
CA TRP A 87 1.46 -4.91 -16.61
C TRP A 87 0.41 -3.82 -16.35
N LEU A 88 -0.25 -3.85 -15.19
CA LEU A 88 -1.22 -2.83 -14.82
C LEU A 88 -0.60 -1.43 -14.67
N GLN A 89 0.58 -1.34 -14.04
CA GLN A 89 1.32 -0.08 -13.93
C GLN A 89 1.67 0.49 -15.32
N GLU A 90 2.13 -0.34 -16.26
CA GLU A 90 2.42 0.11 -17.63
C GLU A 90 1.18 0.64 -18.35
N MET A 91 0.08 -0.11 -18.30
CA MET A 91 -1.19 0.33 -18.92
C MET A 91 -1.67 1.65 -18.32
N VAL A 92 -1.67 1.77 -16.99
CA VAL A 92 -2.08 3.01 -16.30
C VAL A 92 -1.18 4.18 -16.67
N TRP A 93 0.13 3.95 -16.75
CA TRP A 93 1.09 4.99 -17.11
C TRP A 93 0.88 5.47 -18.55
N LEU A 94 0.78 4.55 -19.52
CA LEU A 94 0.56 4.90 -20.92
C LEU A 94 -0.76 5.65 -21.11
N LEU A 95 -1.84 5.18 -20.48
CA LEU A 95 -3.14 5.85 -20.57
C LEU A 95 -3.10 7.27 -19.99
N LYS A 96 -2.38 7.47 -18.89
CA LYS A 96 -2.22 8.79 -18.26
C LYS A 96 -1.37 9.74 -19.10
N ASN A 97 -0.38 9.22 -19.82
CA ASN A 97 0.59 10.00 -20.60
C ASN A 97 0.32 9.92 -22.11
N HIS A 98 -0.95 9.80 -22.52
CA HIS A 98 -1.36 9.87 -23.93
C HIS A 98 -0.64 8.88 -24.87
N LEU A 99 -0.34 7.69 -24.38
CA LEU A 99 0.40 6.64 -25.10
C LEU A 99 1.80 7.07 -25.56
N ASP A 100 2.49 7.89 -24.75
CA ASP A 100 3.89 8.28 -25.00
C ASP A 100 4.85 7.10 -24.73
N TYR A 101 5.12 6.30 -25.77
CA TYR A 101 5.98 5.12 -25.67
C TYR A 101 7.47 5.44 -25.46
N ASP A 102 7.92 6.65 -25.81
CA ASP A 102 9.31 7.07 -25.65
C ASP A 102 9.59 7.39 -24.18
N ALA A 103 8.71 8.15 -23.54
CA ALA A 103 8.81 8.41 -22.11
C ALA A 103 8.51 7.15 -21.26
N ALA A 104 7.81 6.14 -21.82
CA ALA A 104 7.58 4.85 -21.15
C ALA A 104 8.86 4.00 -21.01
N GLN A 105 9.92 4.28 -21.78
CA GLN A 105 11.20 3.57 -21.71
C GLN A 105 11.92 3.79 -20.37
N VAL A 106 11.56 4.83 -19.62
CA VAL A 106 12.04 5.03 -18.26
C VAL A 106 11.60 3.86 -17.39
N GLU A 107 12.51 3.35 -16.56
CA GLU A 107 12.25 2.18 -15.72
C GLU A 107 11.04 2.38 -14.81
N ILE A 108 10.21 1.34 -14.69
CA ILE A 108 8.91 1.41 -14.00
C ILE A 108 9.01 1.88 -12.54
N TYR A 109 10.10 1.54 -11.85
CA TYR A 109 10.31 1.92 -10.45
C TYR A 109 10.64 3.41 -10.27
N LYS A 110 11.03 4.11 -11.34
CA LYS A 110 11.16 5.57 -11.37
C LYS A 110 9.83 6.27 -11.69
N ARG A 111 8.89 5.54 -12.30
CA ARG A 111 7.57 6.04 -12.69
C ARG A 111 6.49 5.79 -11.61
N PHE A 112 6.65 4.73 -10.81
CA PHE A 112 5.77 4.41 -9.68
C PHE A 112 6.59 4.30 -8.40
N ALA A 113 6.22 5.09 -7.39
CA ALA A 113 6.73 4.89 -6.04
C ALA A 113 5.91 3.82 -5.31
N LYS A 114 6.59 2.94 -4.57
CA LYS A 114 5.95 1.94 -3.73
C LYS A 114 5.68 2.52 -2.35
N LEU A 115 4.42 2.54 -1.93
CA LEU A 115 3.99 3.20 -0.70
C LEU A 115 4.62 2.56 0.56
N GLU A 116 4.72 1.23 0.58
CA GLU A 116 5.13 0.46 1.77
C GLU A 116 6.65 0.38 2.02
N LEU A 117 7.49 0.92 1.14
CA LEU A 117 8.96 0.84 1.30
C LEU A 117 9.50 1.30 2.66
N PRO A 118 8.98 2.35 3.33
CA PRO A 118 9.45 2.75 4.66
C PRO A 118 9.36 1.64 5.72
N GLY A 119 8.51 0.63 5.50
CA GLY A 119 8.31 -0.49 6.43
C GLY A 119 8.64 -1.87 5.86
N ILE A 120 8.92 -2.01 4.56
CA ILE A 120 9.31 -3.31 3.97
C ILE A 120 10.63 -3.27 3.23
N GLY A 121 11.30 -2.12 3.23
CA GLY A 121 12.65 -1.95 2.71
C GLY A 121 13.69 -2.81 3.42
N ASP A 122 14.91 -2.84 2.89
CA ASP A 122 16.03 -3.46 3.59
C ASP A 122 16.49 -2.50 4.69
N PRO A 123 16.33 -2.84 5.99
CA PRO A 123 16.71 -1.94 7.09
C PRO A 123 18.19 -1.55 7.07
N ASN A 124 19.04 -2.31 6.39
CA ASN A 124 20.46 -2.00 6.22
C ASN A 124 20.72 -0.99 5.08
N GLN A 125 19.71 -0.64 4.29
CA GLN A 125 19.79 0.29 3.15
C GLN A 125 18.72 1.39 3.24
N PRO A 126 18.70 2.20 4.32
CA PRO A 126 17.63 3.16 4.60
C PRO A 126 17.48 4.25 3.53
N SER A 127 18.53 4.53 2.75
CA SER A 127 18.47 5.48 1.62
C SER A 127 17.47 5.07 0.53
N ARG A 128 17.05 3.79 0.48
CA ARG A 128 16.08 3.28 -0.50
C ARG A 128 14.63 3.28 0.01
N ASP A 129 14.42 3.68 1.26
CA ASP A 129 13.16 3.49 1.98
C ASP A 129 12.37 4.79 2.20
N ASN A 130 12.82 5.90 1.60
CA ASN A 130 12.21 7.22 1.71
C ASN A 130 11.05 7.47 0.73
N SER A 131 10.35 6.42 0.28
CA SER A 131 9.37 6.54 -0.81
C SER A 131 8.22 7.51 -0.51
N VAL A 132 7.81 7.61 0.76
CA VAL A 132 6.82 8.59 1.23
C VAL A 132 7.33 10.03 1.08
N GLU A 133 8.60 10.28 1.42
CA GLU A 133 9.21 11.60 1.24
C GLU A 133 9.36 11.96 -0.24
N GLU A 134 9.80 11.01 -1.06
CA GLU A 134 9.90 11.18 -2.51
C GLU A 134 8.54 11.54 -3.11
N LEU A 135 7.49 10.79 -2.76
CA LEU A 135 6.13 11.08 -3.16
C LEU A 135 5.67 12.47 -2.70
N ASN A 136 6.12 12.95 -1.55
CA ASN A 136 5.76 14.29 -1.08
C ASN A 136 6.45 15.40 -1.89
N ARG A 137 7.65 15.17 -2.41
CA ARG A 137 8.41 16.13 -3.23
C ARG A 137 7.90 16.23 -4.67
N LEU A 138 7.29 15.16 -5.20
CA LEU A 138 6.74 15.17 -6.55
C LEU A 138 5.60 16.19 -6.69
N SER A 139 5.67 17.01 -7.75
CA SER A 139 4.60 17.91 -8.15
C SER A 139 3.55 17.20 -8.99
N GLY A 140 2.28 17.59 -8.85
CA GLY A 140 1.19 17.10 -9.68
C GLY A 140 0.69 15.70 -9.29
N PRO A 141 -0.15 15.09 -10.15
CA PRO A 141 -0.77 13.79 -9.93
C PRO A 141 0.24 12.63 -9.86
N ARG A 142 0.33 11.94 -8.71
CA ARG A 142 1.33 10.89 -8.49
C ARG A 142 0.81 9.50 -8.88
N LEU A 143 1.74 8.66 -9.32
CA LEU A 143 1.50 7.24 -9.59
C LEU A 143 2.09 6.42 -8.45
N ILE A 144 1.22 5.75 -7.71
CA ILE A 144 1.57 5.04 -6.48
C ILE A 144 1.26 3.56 -6.67
N LYS A 145 2.19 2.70 -6.28
CA LYS A 145 1.99 1.26 -6.21
C LYS A 145 1.90 0.84 -4.75
N THR A 146 1.05 -0.14 -4.45
CA THR A 146 1.08 -0.81 -3.15
C THR A 146 0.61 -2.26 -3.18
N HIS A 147 1.17 -3.07 -2.29
CA HIS A 147 0.69 -4.41 -1.96
C HIS A 147 -0.06 -4.48 -0.63
N LEU A 148 -0.21 -3.34 0.06
CA LEU A 148 -0.91 -3.30 1.33
C LEU A 148 -2.42 -3.49 1.12
N PRO A 149 -3.08 -4.24 2.02
CA PRO A 149 -4.53 -4.31 2.04
C PRO A 149 -5.13 -2.95 2.42
N TYR A 150 -6.42 -2.81 2.13
CA TYR A 150 -7.15 -1.56 2.35
C TYR A 150 -7.07 -1.06 3.81
N SER A 151 -7.10 -1.97 4.78
CA SER A 151 -7.00 -1.64 6.20
C SER A 151 -5.63 -1.11 6.64
N LEU A 152 -4.59 -1.21 5.79
CA LEU A 152 -3.25 -0.67 6.03
C LEU A 152 -2.90 0.55 5.16
N LEU A 153 -3.76 0.93 4.20
CA LEU A 153 -3.60 2.16 3.39
C LEU A 153 -3.72 3.44 4.23
N PRO A 154 -3.38 4.65 3.74
CA PRO A 154 -3.40 5.85 4.57
C PRO A 154 -4.78 6.14 5.17
N ARG A 155 -4.83 6.64 6.41
CA ARG A 155 -6.07 6.68 7.22
C ARG A 155 -7.23 7.42 6.53
N ARG A 156 -6.92 8.52 5.82
CA ARG A 156 -7.91 9.32 5.07
C ARG A 156 -8.52 8.61 3.86
N THR A 157 -7.89 7.55 3.38
CA THR A 157 -8.51 6.70 2.34
C THR A 157 -9.57 5.78 2.94
N ARG A 158 -9.48 5.47 4.23
CA ARG A 158 -10.34 4.51 4.92
C ARG A 158 -11.67 5.12 5.36
N ASP A 159 -11.65 6.42 5.68
CA ASP A 159 -12.81 7.17 6.19
C ASP A 159 -13.78 7.66 5.10
N GLY A 160 -13.45 7.44 3.82
CA GLY A 160 -14.28 7.83 2.68
C GLY A 160 -14.30 9.34 2.40
N SER A 161 -13.49 10.14 3.10
CA SER A 161 -13.40 11.60 2.89
C SER A 161 -12.68 11.95 1.59
N GLU A 162 -11.78 11.08 1.13
CA GLU A 162 -11.08 11.18 -0.15
C GLU A 162 -11.12 9.79 -0.79
N ILE A 163 -11.84 9.61 -1.91
CA ILE A 163 -11.82 8.35 -2.68
C ILE A 163 -10.76 8.51 -3.77
N PRO A 164 -9.51 8.04 -3.57
CA PRO A 164 -8.55 8.00 -4.66
C PRO A 164 -9.08 7.16 -5.82
N LYS A 165 -8.61 7.46 -7.03
CA LYS A 165 -8.82 6.57 -8.19
C LYS A 165 -7.98 5.31 -7.97
N VAL A 166 -8.55 4.34 -7.25
CA VAL A 166 -7.89 3.06 -6.91
C VAL A 166 -8.21 2.03 -7.99
N GLY A 167 -7.19 1.59 -8.71
CA GLY A 167 -7.28 0.40 -9.54
C GLY A 167 -6.94 -0.84 -8.70
N ARG A 168 -7.90 -1.76 -8.55
CA ARG A 168 -7.69 -3.06 -7.89
C ARG A 168 -7.61 -4.16 -8.96
N SER A 169 -6.54 -4.95 -8.98
CA SER A 169 -6.53 -6.22 -9.69
C SER A 169 -6.66 -7.37 -8.69
N ASN A 170 -7.88 -7.83 -8.44
CA ASN A 170 -8.08 -9.13 -7.81
C ASN A 170 -7.89 -10.18 -8.91
N ALA A 171 -7.05 -11.19 -8.67
CA ALA A 171 -6.75 -12.25 -9.64
C ALA A 171 -7.96 -13.16 -10.00
N VAL A 172 -9.21 -12.76 -9.73
CA VAL A 172 -10.44 -13.50 -10.07
C VAL A 172 -11.59 -12.58 -10.55
N VAL A 173 -11.34 -11.32 -10.95
CA VAL A 173 -12.39 -10.48 -11.59
C VAL A 173 -11.79 -9.67 -12.75
N PRO A 174 -12.37 -9.71 -13.96
CA PRO A 174 -11.73 -9.15 -15.15
C PRO A 174 -11.67 -7.62 -15.07
N LEU A 175 -10.52 -7.09 -15.51
CA LEU A 175 -10.06 -5.76 -15.94
C LEU A 175 -11.05 -4.58 -16.20
N VAL A 176 -12.35 -4.66 -15.92
CA VAL A 176 -13.36 -3.72 -16.43
C VAL A 176 -13.68 -2.55 -15.48
N SER A 177 -13.33 -2.62 -14.19
CA SER A 177 -13.67 -1.52 -13.24
C SER A 177 -12.66 -0.36 -13.19
N VAL A 178 -11.49 -0.48 -13.82
CA VAL A 178 -10.47 0.60 -13.84
C VAL A 178 -10.84 1.68 -14.86
N CYS A 179 -11.51 1.32 -15.96
CA CYS A 179 -11.81 2.26 -17.04
C CYS A 179 -12.99 3.21 -16.74
N THR A 180 -14.02 2.78 -16.01
CA THR A 180 -15.28 3.56 -15.95
C THR A 180 -15.21 4.82 -15.08
N ARG A 181 -14.29 4.91 -14.11
CA ARG A 181 -14.09 6.12 -13.27
C ARG A 181 -12.96 7.04 -13.74
N LEU A 182 -12.16 6.64 -14.72
CA LEU A 182 -11.14 7.51 -15.31
C LEU A 182 -11.75 8.53 -16.30
N PHE A 183 -12.95 8.28 -16.82
CA PHE A 183 -13.54 9.03 -17.95
C PHE A 183 -14.85 9.80 -17.65
N ILE A 184 -15.33 9.86 -16.41
CA ILE A 184 -16.45 10.74 -16.04
C ILE A 184 -15.96 11.77 -15.03
N SER A 185 -15.24 12.76 -15.52
CA SER A 185 -15.01 14.09 -14.93
C SER A 185 -14.32 14.98 -15.95
#